data_AF-A0A699RFH5-F1
#
_entry.id   AF-A0A699RFH5-F1
#
_cell.length_a   1.000
_cell.length_b   1.000
_cell.length_c   1.000
_cell.angle_alpha   90.00
_cell.angle_beta   90.00
_cell.angle_gamma   90.00
#
_symmetry.space_group_name_H-M   'P 1'
#
loop_
_entity.id
_entity.type
_entity.pdbx_description
1 polymer ?
#
loop_
_entity_poly.entity_id
_entity_poly.type
_entity_poly.pdbx_seq_one_letter_code
_entity_poly.pdbx_strand_id
1 'polypeptide(L)'
;MELWELKVKGADLASYTQRFQELALLCGRMFSKESDKIEKYVGGLPDMIHGSVVASKPKMMQEAIKIATELMDKKIRTFAERETESKRKFKNTSRTTRNQ
;
A
#
# COMPACT_ATOMS: atom_id res chain seq x y z
N MET A 1 -6.11 -7.28 -22.32
CA MET A 1 -5.32 -7.04 -21.09
C MET A 1 -6.24 -7.27 -19.91
N GLU A 2 -5.99 -8.33 -19.15
CA GLU A 2 -6.86 -8.74 -18.05
C GLU A 2 -6.49 -7.98 -16.77
N LEU A 3 -7.49 -7.37 -16.12
CA LEU A 3 -7.34 -6.62 -14.87
C LEU A 3 -6.78 -7.47 -13.71
N TRP A 4 -6.78 -8.79 -13.86
CA TRP A 4 -6.54 -9.78 -12.82
C TRP A 4 -5.05 -10.01 -12.51
N GLU A 5 -4.14 -9.53 -13.36
CA GLU A 5 -2.69 -9.62 -13.11
C GLU A 5 -2.09 -8.38 -12.42
N LEU A 6 -2.90 -7.36 -12.14
CA LEU A 6 -2.45 -6.15 -11.43
C LEU A 6 -2.38 -6.40 -9.92
N LYS A 7 -1.35 -7.12 -9.50
CA LYS A 7 -0.93 -7.16 -8.11
C LYS A 7 0.10 -6.05 -7.87
N VAL A 8 -0.02 -5.31 -6.77
CA VAL A 8 1.02 -4.33 -6.40
C VAL A 8 2.36 -5.07 -6.27
N LYS A 9 3.30 -4.81 -7.18
CA LYS A 9 4.69 -5.28 -7.09
C LYS A 9 5.48 -4.25 -6.30
N GLY A 10 5.76 -4.55 -5.02
CA GLY A 10 6.55 -3.69 -4.14
C GLY A 10 5.73 -2.61 -3.43
N ALA A 11 6.25 -1.39 -3.36
CA ALA A 11 5.63 -0.25 -2.67
C ALA A 11 4.92 0.74 -3.62
N ASP A 12 4.79 0.39 -4.92
CA ASP A 12 4.26 1.32 -5.92
C ASP A 12 2.74 1.25 -6.03
N LEU A 13 2.06 1.73 -4.98
CA LEU A 13 0.61 1.88 -4.94
C LEU A 13 0.10 2.94 -5.92
N ALA A 14 0.93 3.95 -6.23
CA ALA A 14 0.59 5.03 -7.14
C ALA A 14 0.36 4.51 -8.56
N SER A 15 1.32 3.74 -9.10
CA SER A 15 1.16 3.14 -10.44
C SER A 15 0.01 2.16 -10.51
N TYR A 16 -0.25 1.39 -9.44
CA TYR A 16 -1.40 0.50 -9.37
C TYR A 16 -2.72 1.28 -9.43
N THR A 17 -2.84 2.34 -8.62
CA THR A 17 -4.04 3.17 -8.58
C THR A 17 -4.29 3.88 -9.90
N GLN A 18 -3.23 4.42 -10.52
CA GLN A 18 -3.32 5.07 -11.82
C GLN A 18 -3.80 4.09 -12.91
N ARG A 19 -3.18 2.91 -13.03
CA ARG A 19 -3.60 1.88 -14.00
C ARG A 19 -5.02 1.41 -13.77
N PHE A 20 -5.43 1.25 -12.51
CA PHE A 20 -6.81 0.87 -12.17
C PHE A 20 -7.81 1.94 -12.61
N GLN A 21 -7.50 3.23 -12.41
CA GLN A 21 -8.34 4.33 -12.86
C GLN A 21 -8.40 4.45 -14.39
N GLU A 22 -7.27 4.29 -15.08
CA GLU A 22 -7.20 4.29 -16.55
C GLU A 22 -8.03 3.14 -17.15
N LEU A 23 -7.92 1.93 -16.59
CA LEU A 23 -8.71 0.77 -17.05
C LEU A 23 -10.20 0.94 -16.74
N ALA A 24 -10.55 1.46 -15.57
CA ALA A 24 -11.94 1.76 -15.21
C ALA A 24 -12.56 2.85 -16.11
N LEU A 25 -11.75 3.77 -16.63
CA LEU A 25 -12.19 4.82 -17.55
C LEU A 25 -12.31 4.30 -18.99
N LEU A 26 -11.33 3.51 -19.45
CA LEU A 26 -11.31 2.89 -20.80
C LEU A 26 -12.46 1.90 -20.97
N CYS A 27 -12.75 1.12 -19.94
CA CYS A 27 -13.95 0.29 -19.89
C CYS A 27 -15.10 1.13 -19.32
N GLY A 28 -15.67 2.02 -20.14
CA GLY A 28 -16.66 3.06 -19.77
C GLY A 28 -17.94 2.61 -19.03
N ARG A 29 -18.04 1.35 -18.60
CA ARG A 29 -19.01 0.82 -17.64
C ARG A 29 -18.59 -0.50 -17.00
N MET A 30 -17.31 -0.69 -16.68
CA MET A 30 -16.82 -1.97 -16.12
C MET A 30 -17.42 -2.29 -14.74
N PHE A 31 -17.80 -1.26 -13.98
CA PHE A 31 -18.42 -1.37 -12.67
C PHE A 31 -19.85 -0.84 -12.73
N SER A 32 -20.80 -1.63 -12.22
CA SER A 32 -22.21 -1.23 -12.16
C SER A 32 -22.49 -0.35 -10.93
N LYS A 33 -21.70 -0.50 -9.87
CA LYS A 33 -21.80 0.28 -8.63
C LYS A 33 -20.42 0.74 -8.15
N GLU A 34 -20.41 1.83 -7.38
CA GLU A 34 -19.20 2.32 -6.72
C GLU A 34 -18.61 1.26 -5.76
N SER A 35 -19.47 0.48 -5.09
CA SER A 35 -19.06 -0.64 -4.23
C SER A 35 -18.24 -1.68 -4.98
N ASP A 36 -18.64 -2.02 -6.21
CA ASP A 36 -17.99 -3.07 -7.00
C ASP A 36 -16.58 -2.63 -7.40
N LYS A 37 -16.43 -1.34 -7.69
CA LYS A 37 -15.15 -0.70 -8.00
C LYS A 37 -14.21 -0.70 -6.79
N ILE A 38 -14.74 -0.36 -5.62
CA ILE A 38 -14.00 -0.39 -4.35
C ILE A 38 -13.56 -1.81 -4.02
N GLU A 39 -14.45 -2.80 -4.13
CA GLU A 39 -14.13 -4.20 -3.84
C GLU A 39 -13.00 -4.72 -4.76
N LYS A 40 -13.03 -4.38 -6.05
CA LYS A 40 -11.98 -4.77 -7.00
C LYS A 40 -10.65 -4.06 -6.77
N TYR A 41 -10.69 -2.80 -6.38
CA TYR A 41 -9.49 -2.09 -5.97
C TYR A 41 -8.87 -2.70 -4.71
N VAL A 42 -9.68 -2.92 -3.68
CA VAL A 42 -9.24 -3.49 -2.41
C VAL A 42 -8.67 -4.90 -2.61
N GLY A 43 -9.28 -5.72 -3.45
CA GLY A 43 -8.81 -7.07 -3.75
C GLY A 43 -7.42 -7.14 -4.43
N GLY A 44 -6.93 -6.05 -5.01
CA GLY A 44 -5.56 -5.97 -5.56
C GLY A 44 -4.51 -5.43 -4.59
N LEU A 45 -4.93 -4.98 -3.40
CA LEU A 45 -4.02 -4.41 -2.40
C LEU A 45 -3.16 -5.50 -1.71
N PRO A 46 -1.95 -5.15 -1.25
CA PRO A 46 -1.14 -6.03 -0.42
C PRO A 46 -1.84 -6.40 0.90
N ASP A 47 -1.69 -7.65 1.34
CA ASP A 47 -2.26 -8.18 2.60
C ASP A 47 -1.96 -7.29 3.81
N MET A 48 -0.79 -6.65 3.82
CA MET A 48 -0.34 -5.74 4.88
C MET A 48 -1.30 -4.57 5.14
N ILE A 49 -2.01 -4.08 4.11
CA ILE A 49 -2.95 -2.97 4.22
C ILE A 49 -4.40 -3.37 3.90
N HIS A 50 -4.60 -4.49 3.20
CA HIS A 50 -5.91 -5.00 2.79
C HIS A 50 -6.92 -5.01 3.95
N GLY A 51 -6.60 -5.71 5.05
CA GLY A 51 -7.50 -5.84 6.19
C GLY A 51 -7.88 -4.49 6.82
N SER A 52 -6.94 -3.56 6.89
CA SER A 52 -7.17 -2.22 7.44
C SER A 52 -8.08 -1.38 6.53
N VAL A 53 -7.90 -1.45 5.21
CA VAL A 53 -8.77 -0.73 4.26
C VAL A 53 -10.19 -1.30 4.29
N VAL A 54 -10.36 -2.62 4.35
CA VAL A 54 -11.67 -3.26 4.51
C VAL A 54 -12.37 -2.81 5.79
N ALA A 55 -11.63 -2.75 6.91
CA ALA A 55 -12.18 -2.33 8.20
C ALA A 55 -12.66 -0.87 8.20
N SER A 56 -12.01 0.00 7.43
CA SER A 56 -12.41 1.41 7.29
C SER A 56 -13.69 1.64 6.49
N LYS A 57 -14.18 0.62 5.74
CA LYS A 57 -15.44 0.66 4.97
C LYS A 57 -15.58 1.95 4.13
N PRO A 58 -14.65 2.21 3.19
CA PRO A 58 -14.72 3.39 2.33
C PRO A 58 -16.02 3.39 1.53
N LYS A 59 -16.64 4.56 1.41
CA LYS A 59 -17.88 4.76 0.64
C LYS A 59 -17.61 5.15 -0.81
N MET A 60 -16.43 5.73 -1.06
CA MET A 60 -16.00 6.22 -2.36
C MET A 60 -14.62 5.67 -2.71
N MET A 61 -14.35 5.51 -4.00
CA MET A 61 -13.04 5.10 -4.51
C MET A 61 -11.90 6.01 -4.01
N GLN A 62 -12.14 7.33 -3.97
CA GLN A 62 -11.13 8.30 -3.49
C GLN A 62 -10.79 8.09 -2.01
N GLU A 63 -11.76 7.69 -1.18
CA GLU A 63 -11.52 7.35 0.22
C GLU A 63 -10.67 6.08 0.33
N ALA A 64 -11.00 5.04 -0.44
CA ALA A 64 -10.23 3.80 -0.46
C ALA A 64 -8.76 4.05 -0.86
N ILE A 65 -8.52 4.90 -1.87
CA ILE A 65 -7.18 5.31 -2.31
C ILE A 65 -6.45 6.08 -1.20
N LYS A 66 -7.10 7.08 -0.59
CA LYS A 66 -6.52 7.90 0.47
C LYS A 66 -6.08 7.04 1.65
N ILE A 67 -6.96 6.13 2.11
CA ILE A 67 -6.67 5.23 3.23
C ILE A 67 -5.51 4.29 2.87
N ALA A 68 -5.52 3.69 1.68
CA ALA A 68 -4.44 2.80 1.24
C ALA A 68 -3.08 3.50 1.20
N THR A 69 -3.03 4.74 0.69
CA THR A 69 -1.81 5.56 0.65
C THR A 69 -1.33 5.93 2.04
N GLU A 70 -2.22 6.41 2.92
CA GLU A 70 -1.87 6.75 4.31
C GLU A 70 -1.31 5.54 5.07
N LEU A 71 -1.90 4.36 4.89
CA LEU A 71 -1.44 3.12 5.51
C LEU A 71 -0.08 2.68 4.99
N MET A 72 0.17 2.84 3.69
CA MET A 72 1.46 2.51 3.09
C MET A 72 2.56 3.45 3.58
N ASP A 73 2.31 4.76 3.57
CA ASP A 73 3.26 5.78 4.06
C ASP A 73 3.61 5.56 5.54
N LYS A 74 2.59 5.26 6.36
CA LYS A 74 2.80 4.96 7.78
C LYS A 74 3.71 3.76 7.97
N LYS A 75 3.52 2.68 7.20
CA LYS A 75 4.36 1.47 7.29
C LYS A 75 5.79 1.74 6.83
N ILE A 76 5.98 2.50 5.75
CA ILE A 76 7.32 2.89 5.25
C ILE A 76 8.05 3.71 6.33
N ARG A 77 7.39 4.69 6.94
CA ARG A 77 7.96 5.49 8.03
C ARG A 77 8.37 4.64 9.23
N THR A 78 7.50 3.74 9.70
CA THR A 78 7.84 2.82 10.81
C THR A 78 9.03 1.92 10.46
N PHE A 79 9.15 1.47 9.21
CA PHE A 79 10.27 0.64 8.79
C PHE A 79 11.58 1.43 8.76
N ALA A 80 11.54 2.66 8.23
CA ALA A 80 12.70 3.56 8.22
C ALA A 80 13.18 3.91 9.64
N GLU A 81 12.25 4.16 10.58
CA GLU A 81 12.58 4.42 11.99
C GLU A 81 13.32 3.22 12.62
N ARG A 82 12.79 2.00 12.46
CA ARG A 82 13.43 0.77 12.98
C ARG A 82 14.81 0.52 12.38
N GLU A 83 14.98 0.78 11.09
CA GLU A 83 16.28 0.69 10.42
C GLU A 83 17.30 1.67 11.02
N THR A 84 16.89 2.92 11.30
CA THR A 84 17.78 3.91 11.91
C THR A 84 18.14 3.56 13.36
N GLU A 85 17.20 2.99 14.12
CA GLU A 85 17.45 2.55 15.50
C GLU A 85 18.38 1.33 15.53
N SER A 86 18.15 0.35 14.66
CA SER A 86 19.01 -0.84 14.53
C SER A 86 20.44 -0.47 14.15
N LYS A 87 20.63 0.44 13.18
CA LYS A 87 21.95 0.96 12.79
C LYS A 87 22.66 1.69 13.93
N ARG A 88 21.93 2.47 14.74
CA ARG A 88 22.49 3.13 15.93
C ARG A 88 22.93 2.12 16.99
N LYS A 89 22.15 1.06 17.23
CA LYS A 89 22.53 -0.03 18.16
C LYS A 89 23.76 -0.79 17.68
N PHE A 90 23.80 -1.17 16.40
CA PHE A 90 24.97 -1.87 15.81
C PHE A 90 26.26 -1.06 15.98
N LYS A 91 26.23 0.24 15.63
CA LYS A 91 27.40 1.13 15.75
C LYS A 91 27.87 1.32 17.19
N ASN A 92 26.98 1.22 18.18
CA ASN A 92 27.34 1.35 19.58
C ASN A 92 28.00 0.06 20.11
N THR A 93 27.45 -1.11 19.74
CA THR A 93 28.03 -2.41 20.12
C THR A 93 29.42 -2.63 19.52
N SER A 94 29.68 -2.19 18.29
CA SER A 94 31.01 -2.31 17.66
C SER A 94 32.12 -1.49 18.34
N ARG A 95 31.77 -0.45 19.11
CA ARG A 95 32.75 0.40 19.81
C ARG A 95 33.17 -0.15 21.16
N THR A 96 32.35 -0.99 21.79
CA THR A 96 32.65 -1.58 23.10
C THR A 96 33.59 -2.78 22.99
N THR A 97 33.56 -3.55 21.91
CA THR A 97 34.43 -4.74 21.72
C THR A 97 35.81 -4.47 21.13
N ARG A 98 36.13 -3.23 20.72
CA ARG A 98 37.45 -2.88 20.15
C ARG A 98 38.46 -2.38 21.20
N ASN A 99 38.02 -2.19 22.44
CA ASN A 99 38.83 -1.59 23.51
C ASN A 99 39.26 -2.63 24.57
N GLN A 100 39.35 -3.91 24.22
CA GLN A 100 39.83 -4.97 25.11
C GLN A 100 41.14 -5.57 24.60
#